data_AF-A0A1H8UXJ8-F1
#
_entry.id   AF-A0A1H8UXJ8-F1
#
_cell.length_a   1.000
_cell.length_b   1.000
_cell.length_c   1.000
_cell.angle_alpha   90.00
_cell.angle_beta   90.00
_cell.angle_gamma   90.00
#
_symmetry.space_group_name_H-M   'P 1'
#
loop_
_entity.id
_entity.type
_entity.pdbx_description
1 polymer ?
#
loop_
_entity_poly.entity_id
_entity_poly.type
_entity_poly.pdbx_seq_one_letter_code
_entity_poly.pdbx_strand_id
1 'polypeptide(L)'
;MSDHPVPPRDLTAPAAGRLTALTARLTADLDRGAWTPGTLERLLTTRLLVATAGDGQFTRERVRETLEEGSMALLHAGGGRLARLLGEVWDLAAGPGADGEAALTAVTPLLERVAGTAGPAA
;
A
#
# COMPACT_ATOMS: atom_id res chain seq x y z
N MET A 1 -18.23 -0.30 -13.40
CA MET A 1 -16.98 -0.24 -12.62
C MET A 1 -16.58 1.21 -12.49
N SER A 2 -16.94 1.86 -11.38
CA SER A 2 -16.56 3.26 -11.15
C SER A 2 -15.14 3.29 -10.62
N ASP A 3 -14.16 3.55 -11.48
CA ASP A 3 -12.80 3.83 -11.06
C ASP A 3 -12.80 5.20 -10.35
N HIS A 4 -12.91 5.18 -9.02
CA HIS A 4 -12.81 6.41 -8.26
C HIS A 4 -11.36 6.89 -8.29
N PRO A 5 -11.08 8.09 -8.82
CA PRO A 5 -9.73 8.62 -8.85
C PRO A 5 -9.21 8.78 -7.42
N VAL A 6 -7.91 8.56 -7.28
CA VAL A 6 -7.18 8.84 -6.06
C VAL A 6 -7.27 10.36 -5.78
N PRO A 7 -7.88 10.78 -4.65
CA PRO A 7 -8.01 12.20 -4.30
C PRO A 7 -6.62 12.80 -4.05
N PRO A 8 -6.42 14.12 -4.17
CA PRO A 8 -5.12 14.76 -3.93
C PRO A 8 -4.56 14.45 -2.53
N ARG A 9 -3.23 14.50 -2.38
CA ARG A 9 -2.57 14.37 -1.06
C ARG A 9 -2.84 15.63 -0.25
N ASP A 10 -3.34 15.48 0.98
CA ASP A 10 -3.43 16.59 1.92
C ASP A 10 -2.09 16.74 2.65
N LEU A 11 -1.23 17.63 2.15
CA LEU A 11 0.11 17.81 2.72
C LEU A 11 0.11 18.54 4.07
N THR A 12 -1.03 19.04 4.53
CA THR A 12 -1.15 19.75 5.81
C THR A 12 -1.27 18.81 7.01
N ALA A 13 -1.76 17.58 6.77
CA ALA A 13 -1.85 16.56 7.80
C ALA A 13 -0.49 15.88 8.07
N PRO A 14 -0.20 15.45 9.32
CA PRO A 14 0.98 14.65 9.63
C PRO A 14 1.06 13.38 8.79
N ALA A 15 2.27 12.98 8.37
CA ALA A 15 2.49 11.83 7.49
C ALA A 15 1.87 10.52 8.04
N ALA A 16 2.00 10.26 9.34
CA ALA A 16 1.35 9.13 10.01
C ALA A 16 -0.18 9.18 9.86
N GLY A 17 -0.80 10.34 10.12
CA GLY A 17 -2.24 10.52 9.99
C GLY A 17 -2.75 10.33 8.55
N ARG A 18 -1.97 10.76 7.55
CA ARG A 18 -2.29 10.53 6.13
C ARG A 18 -2.24 9.05 5.78
N LEU A 19 -1.21 8.35 6.24
CA LEU A 19 -1.07 6.91 6.01
C LEU A 19 -2.23 6.16 6.67
N THR A 20 -2.55 6.44 7.93
CA THR A 20 -3.69 5.83 8.64
C THR A 20 -5.01 6.06 7.91
N ALA A 21 -5.30 7.30 7.50
CA ALA A 21 -6.53 7.63 6.79
C ALA A 21 -6.61 6.92 5.42
N LEU A 22 -5.49 6.84 4.70
CA LEU A 22 -5.42 6.13 3.42
C LEU A 22 -5.64 4.62 3.60
N THR A 23 -4.96 4.01 4.57
CA THR A 23 -5.11 2.58 4.89
C THR A 23 -6.55 2.24 5.26
N ALA A 24 -7.20 3.05 6.10
CA ALA A 24 -8.60 2.86 6.49
C ALA A 24 -9.54 2.96 5.28
N ARG A 25 -9.31 3.94 4.39
CA ARG A 25 -10.10 4.11 3.17
C ARG A 25 -9.92 2.93 2.20
N LEU A 26 -8.69 2.50 1.96
CA LEU A 26 -8.42 1.37 1.06
C LEU A 26 -8.97 0.06 1.60
N THR A 27 -8.92 -0.14 2.92
CA THR A 27 -9.61 -1.26 3.59
C THR A 27 -11.10 -1.22 3.31
N ALA A 28 -11.75 -0.06 3.45
CA ALA A 28 -13.17 0.10 3.15
C ALA A 28 -13.50 -0.10 1.66
N ASP A 29 -12.62 0.34 0.76
CA ASP A 29 -12.78 0.11 -0.69
C ASP A 29 -12.66 -1.38 -1.04
N LEU A 30 -11.76 -2.13 -0.38
CA LEU A 30 -11.70 -3.60 -0.50
C LEU A 30 -12.98 -4.26 0.03
N ASP A 31 -13.45 -3.86 1.23
CA ASP A 31 -14.64 -4.44 1.86
C ASP A 31 -15.90 -4.27 1.01
N ARG A 32 -16.00 -3.15 0.29
CA ARG A 32 -17.13 -2.84 -0.59
C ARG A 32 -16.95 -3.36 -2.02
N GLY A 33 -15.80 -3.97 -2.35
CA GLY A 33 -15.45 -4.36 -3.72
C GLY A 33 -15.24 -3.18 -4.68
N ALA A 34 -15.09 -1.96 -4.16
CA ALA A 34 -14.78 -0.77 -4.97
C ALA A 34 -13.31 -0.77 -5.46
N TRP A 35 -12.46 -1.54 -4.79
CA TRP A 35 -11.12 -1.89 -5.24
C TRP A 35 -10.99 -3.42 -5.27
N THR A 36 -10.57 -3.96 -6.42
CA THR A 36 -10.25 -5.38 -6.60
C THR A 36 -8.80 -5.47 -7.04
N PRO A 37 -7.86 -5.83 -6.16
CA PRO A 37 -6.45 -5.83 -6.50
C PRO A 37 -6.13 -6.76 -7.67
N GLY A 38 -5.44 -6.26 -8.66
CA GLY A 38 -4.97 -7.01 -9.83
C GLY A 38 -3.69 -7.81 -9.55
N THR A 39 -3.27 -8.63 -10.51
CA THR A 39 -2.09 -9.51 -10.38
C THR A 39 -0.82 -8.77 -9.95
N LEU A 40 -0.57 -7.59 -10.53
CA LEU A 40 0.60 -6.77 -10.17
C LEU A 40 0.54 -6.30 -8.72
N GLU A 41 -0.61 -5.81 -8.26
CA GLU A 41 -0.79 -5.32 -6.90
C GLU A 41 -0.58 -6.44 -5.87
N ARG A 42 -1.09 -7.63 -6.16
CA ARG A 42 -0.88 -8.83 -5.33
C ARG A 42 0.59 -9.23 -5.29
N LEU A 43 1.25 -9.32 -6.45
CA LEU A 43 2.65 -9.71 -6.56
C LEU A 43 3.57 -8.79 -5.75
N LEU A 44 3.44 -7.48 -5.93
CA LEU A 44 4.26 -6.50 -5.22
C LEU A 44 4.01 -6.53 -3.72
N THR A 45 2.75 -6.69 -3.34
CA THR A 45 2.39 -6.79 -1.92
C THR A 45 2.97 -8.05 -1.27
N THR A 46 2.89 -9.21 -1.94
CA THR A 46 3.52 -10.44 -1.47
C THR A 46 5.04 -10.29 -1.33
N ARG A 47 5.71 -9.68 -2.31
CA ARG A 47 7.15 -9.41 -2.24
C ARG A 47 7.52 -8.53 -1.05
N LEU A 48 6.77 -7.46 -0.83
CA LEU A 48 7.01 -6.57 0.30
C LEU A 48 6.82 -7.30 1.63
N LEU A 49 5.74 -8.07 1.78
CA LEU A 49 5.49 -8.86 3.01
C LEU A 49 6.63 -9.84 3.28
N VAL A 50 7.13 -10.54 2.26
CA VAL A 50 8.30 -11.43 2.37
C VAL A 50 9.55 -10.66 2.82
N ALA A 51 9.80 -9.47 2.26
CA ALA A 51 10.93 -8.63 2.66
C ALA A 51 10.83 -8.16 4.12
N THR A 52 9.61 -8.03 4.67
CA THR A 52 9.35 -7.67 6.06
C THR A 52 9.24 -8.85 7.03
N ALA A 53 9.25 -10.10 6.56
CA ALA A 53 8.89 -11.27 7.38
C ALA A 53 9.82 -11.52 8.59
N GLY A 54 11.04 -10.95 8.60
CA GLY A 54 11.99 -11.11 9.69
C GLY A 54 11.75 -10.20 10.90
N ASP A 55 11.39 -8.94 10.68
CA ASP A 55 11.34 -7.90 11.72
C ASP A 55 10.06 -7.02 11.66
N GLY A 56 9.19 -7.26 10.67
CA GLY A 56 7.97 -6.49 10.43
C GLY A 56 8.21 -5.05 9.97
N GLN A 57 9.44 -4.65 9.64
CA GLN A 57 9.81 -3.27 9.38
C GLN A 57 9.65 -2.88 7.92
N PHE A 58 8.92 -1.79 7.67
CA PHE A 58 8.91 -1.14 6.37
C PHE A 58 10.04 -0.11 6.31
N THR A 59 11.09 -0.43 5.55
CA THR A 59 12.19 0.51 5.27
C THR A 59 12.08 1.02 3.84
N ARG A 60 12.63 2.21 3.57
CA ARG A 60 12.72 2.74 2.20
C ARG A 60 13.40 1.76 1.26
N GLU A 61 14.47 1.10 1.71
CA GLU A 61 15.19 0.12 0.90
C GLU A 61 14.31 -1.05 0.45
N ARG A 62 13.53 -1.64 1.38
CA ARG A 62 12.63 -2.76 1.05
C ARG A 62 11.49 -2.35 0.12
N VAL A 63 10.96 -1.13 0.30
CA VAL A 63 9.97 -0.59 -0.64
C VAL A 63 10.61 -0.34 -2.02
N ARG A 64 11.86 0.12 -2.06
CA ARG A 64 12.61 0.34 -3.32
C ARG A 64 12.77 -0.95 -4.08
N GLU A 65 13.31 -1.97 -3.42
CA GLU A 65 13.59 -3.29 -3.99
C GLU A 65 12.31 -3.98 -4.46
N THR A 66 11.20 -3.82 -3.71
CA THR A 66 9.88 -4.33 -4.13
C THR A 66 9.46 -3.74 -5.48
N LEU A 67 9.80 -2.46 -5.72
CA LEU A 67 9.41 -1.72 -6.91
C LEU A 67 10.39 -1.88 -8.09
N GLU A 68 11.49 -2.62 -7.95
CA GLU A 68 12.45 -2.84 -9.04
C GLU A 68 11.87 -3.71 -10.17
N GLU A 69 12.26 -3.36 -11.42
CA GLU A 69 11.77 -3.82 -12.73
C GLU A 69 10.25 -3.82 -12.96
N GLY A 70 9.79 -2.91 -13.85
CA GLY A 70 8.43 -2.95 -14.42
C GLY A 70 7.33 -2.21 -13.64
N SER A 71 7.63 -1.57 -12.51
CA SER A 71 6.62 -0.98 -11.62
C SER A 71 5.97 0.33 -12.07
N MET A 72 6.31 0.86 -13.26
CA MET A 72 5.58 2.02 -13.82
C MET A 72 4.10 1.69 -14.07
N ALA A 73 3.78 0.43 -14.38
CA ALA A 73 2.41 -0.03 -14.53
C ALA A 73 1.60 0.10 -13.23
N LEU A 74 2.25 0.09 -12.06
CA LEU A 74 1.58 0.24 -10.76
C LEU A 74 0.91 1.60 -10.58
N LEU A 75 1.45 2.64 -11.24
CA LEU A 75 0.86 3.99 -11.19
C LEU A 75 -0.55 4.04 -11.79
N HIS A 76 -0.87 3.07 -12.66
CA HIS A 76 -2.15 2.99 -13.37
C HIS A 76 -2.98 1.77 -12.95
N ALA A 77 -2.35 0.70 -12.47
CA ALA A 77 -3.04 -0.49 -11.97
C ALA A 77 -3.95 -0.15 -10.78
N GLY A 78 -5.19 -0.63 -10.81
CA GLY A 78 -6.15 -0.39 -9.74
C GLY A 78 -6.35 1.09 -9.43
N GLY A 79 -6.23 1.98 -10.44
CA GLY A 79 -6.33 3.44 -10.26
C GLY A 79 -5.17 4.07 -9.49
N GLY A 80 -4.03 3.38 -9.35
CA GLY A 80 -2.86 3.86 -8.61
C GLY A 80 -3.02 3.82 -7.09
N ARG A 81 -4.02 3.08 -6.58
CA ARG A 81 -4.32 2.98 -5.14
C ARG A 81 -3.16 2.40 -4.35
N LEU A 82 -2.60 1.26 -4.79
CA LEU A 82 -1.42 0.67 -4.15
C LEU A 82 -0.17 1.55 -4.31
N ALA A 83 0.05 2.15 -5.48
CA ALA A 83 1.15 3.09 -5.70
C ALA A 83 1.14 4.23 -4.68
N ARG A 84 -0.03 4.83 -4.42
CA ARG A 84 -0.16 5.89 -3.42
C ARG A 84 0.17 5.39 -2.03
N LEU A 85 -0.35 4.22 -1.64
CA LEU A 85 -0.08 3.63 -0.33
C LEU A 85 1.42 3.44 -0.13
N LEU A 86 2.10 2.82 -1.09
CA LEU A 86 3.56 2.61 -1.04
C LEU A 86 4.33 3.93 -1.02
N GLY A 87 3.83 4.97 -1.69
CA GLY A 87 4.40 6.31 -1.61
C GLY A 87 4.32 6.92 -0.20
N GLU A 88 3.19 6.79 0.51
CA GLU A 88 3.10 7.28 1.90
C GLU A 88 3.96 6.43 2.86
N VAL A 89 4.03 5.11 2.64
CA VAL A 89 4.93 4.22 3.39
C VAL A 89 6.39 4.63 3.18
N TRP A 90 6.80 4.89 1.93
CA TRP A 90 8.14 5.36 1.60
C TRP A 90 8.51 6.67 2.30
N ASP A 91 7.59 7.63 2.27
CA ASP A 91 7.79 8.95 2.86
C ASP A 91 7.96 8.84 4.37
N LEU A 92 7.15 8.00 5.04
CA LEU A 92 7.18 7.80 6.48
C LEU A 92 8.35 6.92 6.96
N ALA A 93 8.76 5.92 6.18
CA ALA A 93 9.88 5.04 6.46
C ALA A 93 11.26 5.73 6.46
N ALA A 94 11.32 7.02 6.11
CA ALA A 94 12.53 7.85 6.15
C ALA A 94 13.06 8.12 7.56
N GLY A 95 12.15 8.13 8.52
CA GLY A 95 12.38 8.59 9.88
C GLY A 95 11.09 8.49 10.68
N PRO A 96 10.60 7.28 10.94
CA PRO A 96 9.38 7.10 11.69
C PRO A 96 9.64 7.52 13.15
N GLY A 97 8.89 8.51 13.65
CA GLY A 97 8.66 8.64 15.09
C GLY A 97 7.68 7.55 15.56
N ALA A 98 7.38 7.49 16.86
CA ALA A 98 6.49 6.46 17.44
C ALA A 98 5.13 6.35 16.73
N ASP A 99 4.48 7.49 16.43
CA ASP A 99 3.22 7.52 15.68
C ASP A 99 3.38 7.01 14.23
N GLY A 100 4.57 7.19 13.66
CA GLY A 100 4.93 6.70 12.34
C GLY A 100 5.08 5.19 12.32
N GLU A 101 5.72 4.60 13.33
CA GLU A 101 5.84 3.15 13.47
C GLU A 101 4.47 2.49 13.60
N ALA A 102 3.60 3.03 14.46
CA ALA A 102 2.24 2.53 14.62
C ALA A 102 1.44 2.60 13.30
N ALA A 103 1.58 3.71 12.55
CA ALA A 103 0.93 3.86 11.25
C ALA A 103 1.48 2.88 10.20
N LEU A 104 2.79 2.61 10.19
CA LEU A 104 3.41 1.61 9.31
C LEU A 104 2.93 0.19 9.65
N THR A 105 2.89 -0.18 10.94
CA THR A 105 2.37 -1.49 11.37
C THR A 105 0.91 -1.69 10.96
N ALA A 106 0.08 -0.64 11.02
CA ALA A 106 -1.32 -0.71 10.62
C ALA A 106 -1.55 -0.98 9.12
N VAL A 107 -0.52 -0.84 8.28
CA VAL A 107 -0.58 -1.16 6.84
C VAL A 107 -0.54 -2.67 6.58
N THR A 108 0.12 -3.44 7.45
CA THR A 108 0.34 -4.88 7.24
C THR A 108 -0.95 -5.67 7.00
N PRO A 109 -2.03 -5.53 7.80
CA PRO A 109 -3.27 -6.28 7.56
C PRO A 109 -3.92 -5.97 6.21
N LEU A 110 -3.81 -4.72 5.73
CA LEU A 110 -4.29 -4.35 4.39
C LEU A 110 -3.48 -5.06 3.31
N LEU A 111 -2.15 -5.07 3.45
CA LEU A 111 -1.26 -5.74 2.50
C LEU A 111 -1.50 -7.26 2.47
N GLU A 112 -1.64 -7.90 3.62
CA GLU A 112 -1.96 -9.34 3.69
C GLU A 112 -3.26 -9.66 2.95
N ARG A 113 -4.29 -8.82 3.11
CA ARG A 113 -5.56 -8.96 2.38
C ARG A 113 -5.37 -8.80 0.87
N VAL A 114 -4.60 -7.81 0.43
CA VAL A 114 -4.30 -7.60 -0.98
C VAL A 114 -3.58 -8.84 -1.54
N ALA A 115 -2.52 -9.31 -0.90
CA ALA A 115 -1.78 -10.51 -1.31
C ALA A 115 -2.68 -11.77 -1.36
N GLY A 116 -3.60 -11.91 -0.40
CA GLY A 116 -4.53 -13.03 -0.27
C GLY A 116 -5.77 -12.98 -1.17
N THR A 117 -6.02 -11.88 -1.90
CA THR A 117 -7.16 -11.83 -2.83
C THR A 117 -6.96 -12.85 -3.96
N ALA A 118 -7.72 -13.94 -3.96
CA ALA A 118 -7.73 -14.88 -5.07
C ALA A 118 -8.18 -14.13 -6.33
N GLY A 119 -7.36 -14.15 -7.39
CA GLY A 119 -7.83 -13.71 -8.71
C GLY A 119 -9.00 -14.58 -9.16
N PRO A 120 -9.96 -14.07 -9.96
CA PRO A 120 -10.96 -14.95 -10.56
C PRO A 120 -10.23 -16.07 -11.29
N ALA A 121 -10.62 -17.32 -11.00
CA ALA A 121 -10.17 -18.47 -11.77
C ALA A 121 -10.49 -18.18 -13.25
N ALA A 122 -9.46 -18.19 -14.07
CA ALA A 122 -9.59 -18.07 -15.52
C ALA A 122 -10.39 -19.25 -16.09
#